data_AF-A0A954H7L8-F1
#
_entry.id   AF-A0A954H7L8-F1
#
_cell.length_a   1.000
_cell.length_b   1.000
_cell.length_c   1.000
_cell.angle_alpha   90.00
_cell.angle_beta   90.00
_cell.angle_gamma   90.00
#
_symmetry.space_group_name_H-M   'P 1'
#
loop_
_entity.id
_entity.type
_entity.pdbx_description
1 polymer ?
#
loop_
_entity_poly.entity_id
_entity_poly.type
_entity_poly.pdbx_seq_one_letter_code
_entity_poly.pdbx_strand_id
1 'polypeptide(L)'
;MMTQPISSMPHFPQLMQPGLPPSMNESGMIGGGSFQDLLLGAVSETNQLELNAQNAIDRSMLGEDISQVEVMSAVKKADLSMRLLLQMRNKLMEAYQEIQQLRM
;
A
#
# COMPACT_ATOMS: atom_id res chain seq x y z
N MET A 1 36.95 26.34 -63.34
CA MET A 1 36.51 26.42 -61.93
C MET A 1 35.49 25.32 -61.71
N MET A 2 35.91 24.23 -61.09
CA MET A 2 35.15 22.98 -60.97
C MET A 2 34.21 23.05 -59.76
N THR A 3 32.95 22.72 -60.02
CA THR A 3 31.84 22.60 -59.06
C THR A 3 32.15 21.53 -58.02
N GLN A 4 32.09 21.89 -56.74
CA GLN A 4 32.29 20.96 -55.64
C GLN A 4 31.07 20.00 -55.53
N PRO A 5 31.29 18.69 -55.30
CA PRO A 5 30.20 17.75 -55.05
C PRO A 5 29.66 17.91 -53.63
N ILE A 6 28.35 18.13 -53.51
CA ILE A 6 27.60 17.98 -52.26
C ILE A 6 27.56 16.48 -51.94
N SER A 7 28.33 16.08 -50.93
CA SER A 7 28.26 14.75 -50.32
C SER A 7 27.91 14.89 -48.85
N SER A 8 26.64 14.60 -48.56
CA SER A 8 26.18 13.65 -47.54
C SER A 8 26.96 13.53 -46.23
N MET A 9 26.38 14.03 -45.14
CA MET A 9 25.93 13.21 -43.99
C MET A 9 25.42 14.10 -42.85
N PRO A 10 24.18 13.91 -42.33
CA PRO A 10 23.85 14.39 -40.99
C PRO A 10 24.66 13.59 -39.97
N HIS A 11 25.29 14.30 -39.04
CA HIS A 11 25.90 13.73 -37.85
C HIS A 11 24.81 12.97 -37.07
N PHE A 12 24.88 11.63 -37.08
CA PHE A 12 24.09 10.83 -36.16
C PHE A 12 24.63 11.08 -34.73
N PRO A 13 23.78 11.42 -33.76
CA PRO A 13 24.19 11.44 -32.36
C PRO A 13 24.77 10.06 -32.02
N GLN A 14 25.97 10.05 -31.45
CA GLN A 14 26.59 8.84 -30.92
C GLN A 14 25.58 8.11 -30.04
N LEU A 15 25.34 6.83 -30.36
CA LEU A 15 24.72 5.91 -29.43
C LEU A 15 25.59 5.91 -28.17
N MET A 16 25.12 6.62 -27.14
CA MET A 16 25.69 6.53 -25.81
C MET A 16 25.73 5.05 -25.43
N GLN A 17 26.92 4.62 -25.02
CA GLN A 17 27.23 3.30 -24.48
C GLN A 17 26.09 2.78 -23.61
N PRO A 18 25.80 1.46 -23.64
CA PRO A 18 25.03 0.85 -22.57
C PRO A 18 25.84 1.05 -21.28
N GLY A 19 25.51 2.12 -20.55
CA GLY A 19 25.94 2.26 -19.18
C GLY A 19 25.45 1.00 -18.47
N LEU A 20 26.38 0.30 -17.81
CA LEU A 20 26.00 -0.67 -16.80
C LEU A 20 24.89 -0.03 -15.96
N PRO A 21 23.75 -0.72 -15.75
CA PRO A 21 22.78 -0.24 -14.80
C PRO A 21 23.56 0.03 -13.50
N PRO A 22 23.34 1.17 -12.82
CA PRO A 22 23.84 1.29 -11.46
C PRO A 22 23.35 0.04 -10.75
N SER A 23 24.26 -0.69 -10.10
CA SER A 23 23.89 -1.73 -9.15
C SER A 23 22.95 -1.06 -8.16
N MET A 24 21.65 -1.15 -8.45
CA MET A 24 20.60 -1.00 -7.47
C MET A 24 20.97 -2.08 -6.48
N ASN A 25 21.61 -1.62 -5.40
CA ASN A 25 21.58 -2.30 -4.14
C ASN A 25 20.14 -2.76 -3.96
N GLU A 26 19.89 -4.04 -4.29
CA GLU A 26 18.88 -4.86 -3.67
C GLU A 26 19.29 -5.03 -2.20
N SER A 27 19.46 -3.91 -1.51
CA SER A 27 19.32 -3.82 -0.08
C SER A 27 17.87 -4.19 0.14
N GLY A 28 17.68 -5.49 0.39
CA GLY A 28 16.40 -6.07 0.71
C GLY A 28 15.71 -5.22 1.76
N MET A 29 14.75 -4.43 1.31
CA MET A 29 13.61 -4.08 2.11
C MET A 29 12.47 -4.98 1.66
N ILE A 30 12.63 -6.29 1.89
CA ILE A 30 11.53 -7.03 2.49
C ILE A 30 11.49 -6.62 3.97
N GLY A 31 11.27 -5.33 4.19
CA GLY A 31 11.05 -4.72 5.49
C GLY A 31 9.55 -4.71 5.73
N GLY A 32 8.93 -5.89 5.69
CA GLY A 32 7.71 -6.05 6.48
C GLY A 32 8.16 -5.79 7.91
N GLY A 33 7.61 -4.75 8.54
CA GLY A 33 7.91 -4.44 9.94
C GLY A 33 7.72 -5.67 10.83
N SER A 34 8.11 -5.57 12.09
CA SER A 34 7.85 -6.64 13.04
C SER A 34 6.35 -7.00 13.03
N PHE A 35 6.00 -8.25 13.35
CA PHE A 35 4.59 -8.63 13.43
C PHE A 35 3.78 -7.69 14.34
N GLN A 36 4.42 -7.14 15.38
CA GLN A 36 3.85 -6.08 16.22
C GLN A 36 3.50 -4.82 15.42
N ASP A 37 4.40 -4.35 14.55
CA ASP A 37 4.16 -3.17 13.71
C ASP A 37 3.01 -3.41 12.73
N LEU A 38 2.93 -4.61 12.13
CA LEU A 38 1.82 -4.99 11.26
C LEU A 38 0.49 -5.01 12.02
N LEU A 39 0.47 -5.55 13.24
CA LEU A 39 -0.72 -5.58 14.08
C LEU A 39 -1.16 -4.17 14.49
N LEU A 40 -0.21 -3.32 14.92
CA LEU A 40 -0.48 -1.92 15.27
C LEU A 40 -0.98 -1.15 14.05
N GLY A 41 -0.41 -1.41 12.87
CA GLY A 41 -0.86 -0.87 11.60
C GLY A 41 -2.31 -1.26 11.31
N ALA A 42 -2.66 -2.55 11.44
CA ALA A 42 -4.01 -3.04 11.21
C ALA A 42 -5.04 -2.43 12.18
N VAL A 43 -4.68 -2.22 13.45
CA VAL A 43 -5.53 -1.53 14.44
C VAL A 43 -5.77 -0.07 14.01
N SER A 44 -4.69 0.64 13.64
CA SER A 44 -4.79 2.03 13.19
C SER A 44 -5.62 2.15 11.91
N GLU A 45 -5.42 1.26 10.95
CA GLU A 45 -6.18 1.23 9.69
C GLU A 45 -7.66 0.96 9.94
N THR A 46 -7.98 -0.01 10.80
CA THR A 46 -9.37 -0.30 11.19
C THR A 46 -10.03 0.93 11.82
N ASN A 47 -9.34 1.63 12.71
CA ASN A 47 -9.84 2.87 13.31
C ASN A 47 -10.07 3.97 12.26
N GLN A 48 -9.17 4.13 11.28
CA GLN A 48 -9.38 5.08 10.19
C GLN A 48 -10.59 4.72 9.34
N LEU A 49 -10.80 3.43 9.05
CA LEU A 49 -11.97 2.97 8.30
C LEU A 49 -13.28 3.24 9.05
N GLU A 50 -13.32 3.02 10.37
CA GLU A 50 -14.46 3.37 11.22
C GLU A 50 -14.75 4.88 11.19
N LEU A 51 -13.73 5.72 11.34
CA LEU A 51 -13.88 7.18 11.26
C LEU A 51 -14.37 7.63 9.87
N ASN A 52 -13.86 7.02 8.81
CA ASN A 52 -14.30 7.30 7.43
C ASN A 52 -15.76 6.87 7.22
N ALA A 53 -16.17 5.73 7.78
CA ALA A 53 -17.56 5.28 7.72
C ALA A 53 -18.50 6.24 8.46
N GLN A 54 -18.12 6.67 9.67
CA GLN A 54 -18.88 7.65 10.44
C GLN A 54 -19.01 8.98 9.68
N ASN A 55 -17.91 9.49 9.13
CA ASN A 55 -17.92 10.71 8.35
C ASN A 55 -18.80 10.59 7.10
N ALA A 56 -18.76 9.47 6.39
CA ALA A 56 -19.61 9.23 5.22
C ALA A 56 -21.11 9.22 5.60
N ILE A 57 -21.46 8.63 6.74
CA ILE A 57 -22.83 8.65 7.29
C ILE A 57 -23.25 10.08 7.60
N ASP A 58 -22.41 10.82 8.32
CA ASP A 58 -22.71 12.20 8.72
C ASP A 58 -22.93 13.11 7.51
N ARG A 59 -22.03 13.03 6.50
CA ARG A 59 -22.14 13.80 5.25
C ARG A 59 -23.40 13.46 4.47
N SER A 60 -23.78 12.17 4.44
CA SER A 60 -25.02 11.73 3.80
C SER A 60 -26.26 12.26 4.51
N MET A 61 -26.26 12.29 5.85
CA MET A 61 -27.35 12.86 6.64
C MET A 61 -27.49 14.38 6.48
N LEU A 62 -26.36 15.07 6.26
CA LEU A 62 -26.33 16.51 5.97
C LEU A 62 -26.78 16.84 4.54
N GLY A 63 -27.06 15.83 3.70
CA GLY A 63 -27.47 16.00 2.31
C GLY A 63 -26.34 16.49 1.40
N GLU A 64 -25.08 16.28 1.79
CA GLU A 64 -23.94 16.53 0.92
C GLU A 64 -23.95 15.59 -0.30
N ASP A 65 -23.19 15.94 -1.33
CA ASP A 65 -23.01 15.15 -2.55
C ASP A 65 -22.13 13.92 -2.26
N ILE A 66 -22.73 12.94 -1.58
CA ILE A 66 -22.17 11.61 -1.34
C ILE A 66 -23.22 10.56 -1.70
N SER A 67 -22.84 9.57 -2.50
CA SER A 67 -23.75 8.53 -2.93
C SER A 67 -24.01 7.51 -1.82
N GLN A 68 -25.20 6.90 -1.83
CA GLN A 68 -25.51 5.78 -0.93
C GLN A 68 -24.51 4.62 -1.08
N VAL A 69 -23.99 4.39 -2.29
CA VAL A 69 -22.99 3.35 -2.57
C VAL A 69 -21.68 3.64 -1.84
N GLU A 70 -21.24 4.90 -1.79
CA GLU A 70 -20.03 5.30 -1.07
C GLU A 70 -20.18 5.12 0.43
N VAL A 71 -21.32 5.53 1.00
CA VAL A 71 -21.61 5.31 2.43
C VAL A 71 -21.60 3.82 2.76
N MET A 72 -22.32 3.00 1.99
CA MET A 72 -22.35 1.56 2.21
C MET A 72 -20.97 0.91 2.02
N SER A 73 -20.17 1.39 1.07
CA SER A 73 -18.80 0.92 0.85
C SER A 73 -17.90 1.23 2.04
N ALA A 74 -17.96 2.46 2.57
CA ALA A 74 -17.19 2.85 3.75
C ALA A 74 -17.54 1.99 4.97
N VAL A 75 -18.84 1.81 5.24
CA VAL A 75 -19.34 0.95 6.33
C VAL A 75 -18.90 -0.50 6.15
N LYS A 76 -18.97 -1.05 4.93
CA LYS A 76 -18.56 -2.44 4.65
C LYS A 76 -17.07 -2.66 4.83
N LYS A 77 -16.24 -1.68 4.44
CA LYS A 77 -14.80 -1.73 4.67
C LYS A 77 -14.47 -1.75 6.16
N ALA A 78 -15.11 -0.88 6.95
CA ALA A 78 -14.93 -0.86 8.40
C ALA A 78 -15.33 -2.20 9.07
N ASP A 79 -16.51 -2.73 8.76
CA ASP A 79 -16.99 -4.02 9.29
C ASP A 79 -16.05 -5.19 8.92
N LEU A 80 -15.60 -5.26 7.67
CA LEU A 80 -14.69 -6.32 7.24
C LEU A 80 -13.34 -6.25 7.96
N SER A 81 -12.73 -5.07 8.04
CA SER A 81 -11.46 -4.88 8.73
C SER A 81 -11.56 -5.18 10.22
N MET A 82 -12.66 -4.78 10.86
CA MET A 82 -12.90 -5.09 12.27
C MET A 82 -13.05 -6.59 12.52
N ARG A 83 -13.76 -7.31 11.65
CA ARG A 83 -13.86 -8.78 11.73
C ARG A 83 -12.49 -9.44 11.62
N LEU A 84 -11.66 -8.98 10.68
CA LEU A 84 -10.30 -9.48 10.53
C LEU A 84 -9.46 -9.21 11.78
N LEU A 85 -9.56 -8.00 12.35
CA LEU A 85 -8.84 -7.63 13.57
C LEU A 85 -9.26 -8.51 14.77
N LEU A 86 -10.54 -8.83 14.90
CA LEU A 86 -11.03 -9.73 15.94
C LEU A 86 -10.50 -11.16 15.76
N GLN A 87 -10.42 -11.66 14.53
CA GLN A 87 -9.80 -12.96 14.24
C GLN A 87 -8.32 -12.97 14.65
N MET A 88 -7.59 -11.90 14.30
CA MET A 88 -6.21 -11.71 14.71
C MET A 88 -6.07 -11.70 16.24
N ARG A 89 -6.90 -10.93 16.95
CA ARG A 89 -6.95 -10.89 18.42
C ARG A 89 -7.13 -12.29 19.01
N ASN A 90 -8.08 -13.05 18.48
CA ASN A 90 -8.36 -14.40 18.96
C ASN A 90 -7.15 -15.33 18.76
N LYS A 91 -6.51 -15.31 17.59
CA LYS A 91 -5.30 -16.12 17.35
C LYS A 91 -4.12 -15.73 18.20
N LEU A 92 -3.96 -14.46 18.54
CA LEU A 92 -2.90 -14.03 19.45
C LEU A 92 -3.15 -14.49 20.88
N MET A 93 -4.41 -14.47 21.33
CA MET A 93 -4.78 -15.02 22.64
C MET A 93 -4.55 -16.54 22.69
N GLU A 94 -4.89 -17.27 21.63
CA GLU A 94 -4.62 -18.70 21.52
C GLU A 94 -3.11 -19.00 21.56
N ALA A 95 -2.31 -18.30 20.74
CA ALA A 95 -0.85 -18.48 20.72
C ALA A 95 -0.21 -18.17 22.08
N TYR A 96 -0.70 -17.15 22.79
CA TYR A 96 -0.27 -16.85 24.15
C TYR A 96 -0.59 -18.00 25.11
N GLN A 97 -1.79 -18.55 25.06
CA GLN A 97 -2.19 -19.69 25.89
C GLN A 97 -1.36 -20.95 25.59
N GLU A 98 -1.06 -21.22 24.33
CA GLU A 98 -0.25 -22.37 23.90
C GLU A 98 1.19 -22.27 24.45
N ILE A 99 1.81 -21.10 24.38
CA ILE A 99 3.14 -20.87 24.97
C ILE A 99 3.14 -21.11 26.48
N GLN A 100 2.08 -20.71 27.18
CA GLN A 100 1.96 -20.96 28.62
C GLN A 100 1.83 -22.46 28.94
N GLN A 101 1.06 -23.21 28.14
CA GLN A 101 0.92 -24.65 28.32
C GLN A 101 2.23 -25.42 28.07
N LEU A 102 3.04 -25.00 27.09
CA LEU A 102 4.34 -25.63 26.82
C LEU A 102 5.38 -25.40 27.94
N ARG A 103 5.19 -24.37 28.77
CA ARG A 103 6.10 -24.02 29.87
C ARG A 103 5.70 -24.64 31.22
N MET A 104 4.53 -25.27 31.30
CA MET A 104 4.12 -26.10 32.43
C MET A 104 4.49 -27.55 32.17
#